data_AF-A0AAV3IJ96-F1
#
_entry.id   AF-A0AAV3IJ96-F1
#
_cell.length_a   1.000
_cell.length_b   1.000
_cell.length_c   1.000
_cell.angle_alpha   90.00
_cell.angle_beta   90.00
_cell.angle_gamma   90.00
#
_symmetry.space_group_name_H-M   'P 1'
#
loop_
_entity.id
_entity.type
_entity.pdbx_description
1 polymer ?
#
loop_
_entity_poly.entity_id
_entity_poly.type
_entity_poly.pdbx_seq_one_letter_code
_entity_poly.pdbx_strand_id
1 'polypeptide(L)'
;MAKYLLVLFNFDPRSTYLNTEVGLVIESSQLQTQISVMLDQHLPQVAYQLKLNSQGEITWLDYQSNGQVIEYDKDPGTSRFQRTMIKAVSYLPIEWMM
;
A
#
# COMPACT_ATOMS: atom_id res chain seq x y z
N MET A 1 2.78 -3.90 -25.08
CA MET A 1 1.44 -3.43 -24.64
C MET A 1 1.36 -3.60 -23.14
N ALA A 2 0.94 -2.58 -22.40
CA ALA A 2 0.70 -2.72 -20.96
C ALA A 2 -0.57 -3.55 -20.73
N LYS A 3 -0.59 -4.36 -19.67
CA LYS A 3 -1.76 -5.14 -19.22
C LYS A 3 -2.00 -4.82 -17.75
N TYR A 4 -3.27 -4.67 -17.36
CA TYR A 4 -3.63 -4.58 -15.95
C TYR A 4 -4.11 -5.92 -15.45
N LEU A 5 -3.68 -6.23 -14.23
CA LEU A 5 -4.06 -7.42 -13.50
C LEU A 5 -4.77 -6.95 -12.23
N LEU A 6 -6.05 -7.27 -12.10
CA LEU A 6 -6.82 -7.08 -10.86
C LEU A 6 -6.90 -8.44 -10.16
N VAL A 7 -6.47 -8.52 -8.91
CA VAL A 7 -6.36 -9.78 -8.16
C VAL A 7 -6.93 -9.62 -6.76
N LEU A 8 -7.45 -10.73 -6.21
CA LEU A 8 -7.74 -10.86 -4.77
C LEU A 8 -6.49 -11.29 -3.97
N PHE A 9 -5.39 -11.56 -4.66
CA PHE A 9 -4.12 -11.98 -4.10
C PHE A 9 -3.42 -10.85 -3.35
N ASN A 10 -3.10 -11.09 -2.08
CA ASN A 10 -2.14 -10.29 -1.33
C ASN A 10 -0.73 -10.86 -1.49
N PHE A 11 0.30 -10.02 -1.46
CA PHE A 11 1.70 -10.47 -1.55
C PHE A 11 2.23 -11.02 -0.22
N ASP A 12 1.59 -12.08 0.27
CA ASP A 12 1.94 -12.77 1.52
C ASP A 12 1.97 -14.31 1.34
N PRO A 13 2.61 -15.05 2.27
CA PRO A 13 2.68 -16.49 2.19
C PRO A 13 1.31 -17.16 2.20
N ARG A 14 0.33 -16.66 2.96
CA ARG A 14 -0.98 -17.29 3.06
C ARG A 14 -1.73 -17.27 1.72
N SER A 15 -1.74 -16.14 1.02
CA SER A 15 -2.29 -16.03 -0.33
C SER A 15 -1.56 -16.93 -1.35
N THR A 16 -0.26 -17.16 -1.16
CA THR A 16 0.54 -18.02 -2.04
C THR A 16 0.29 -19.51 -1.83
N TYR A 17 0.21 -19.96 -0.58
CA TYR A 17 0.24 -21.38 -0.25
C TYR A 17 -1.12 -21.96 0.14
N LEU A 18 -2.06 -21.13 0.59
CA LEU A 18 -3.29 -21.60 1.24
C LEU A 18 -4.57 -21.16 0.55
N ASN A 19 -4.62 -19.94 0.01
CA ASN A 19 -5.83 -19.45 -0.65
C ASN A 19 -5.93 -19.95 -2.10
N THR A 20 -7.16 -20.19 -2.53
CA THR A 20 -7.48 -20.23 -3.97
C THR A 20 -7.70 -18.81 -4.44
N GLU A 21 -6.87 -18.36 -5.38
CA GLU A 21 -6.83 -16.97 -5.80
C GLU A 21 -7.45 -16.81 -7.18
N VAL A 22 -8.04 -15.64 -7.43
CA VAL A 22 -8.63 -15.28 -8.72
C VAL A 22 -8.14 -13.91 -9.15
N GLY A 23 -7.90 -13.78 -10.44
CA GLY A 23 -7.50 -12.52 -11.05
C GLY A 23 -8.10 -12.35 -12.43
N LEU A 24 -8.23 -11.09 -12.84
CA LEU A 24 -8.68 -10.69 -14.16
C LEU A 24 -7.55 -9.95 -14.88
N VAL A 25 -7.18 -10.43 -16.07
CA VAL A 25 -6.29 -9.72 -16.98
C VAL A 25 -7.13 -8.83 -17.89
N ILE A 26 -6.87 -7.53 -17.85
CA ILE A 26 -7.59 -6.53 -18.64
C ILE A 26 -6.67 -6.05 -19.78
N GLU A 27 -7.05 -6.44 -21.00
CA GLU A 27 -6.42 -6.03 -22.25
C GLU A 27 -7.27 -4.99 -22.97
N SER A 28 -7.33 -3.77 -22.40
CA SER A 28 -8.07 -2.65 -22.97
C SER A 28 -7.37 -1.34 -22.64
N SER A 29 -6.79 -0.69 -23.65
CA SER A 29 -6.08 0.59 -23.48
C SER A 29 -6.98 1.69 -22.92
N GLN A 30 -8.28 1.68 -23.27
CA GLN A 30 -9.25 2.65 -22.78
C GLN A 30 -9.49 2.47 -21.27
N LEU A 31 -9.78 1.26 -20.83
CA LEU A 31 -10.00 0.97 -19.40
C LEU A 31 -8.72 1.21 -18.59
N GLN A 32 -7.56 0.84 -19.13
CA GLN A 32 -6.28 1.10 -18.49
C GLN A 32 -6.06 2.59 -18.23
N THR A 33 -6.29 3.44 -19.23
CA THR A 33 -6.15 4.90 -19.08
C THR A 33 -7.12 5.43 -18.03
N GLN A 34 -8.38 4.98 -18.05
CA GLN A 34 -9.39 5.41 -17.06
C GLN A 34 -9.01 5.02 -15.63
N ILE A 35 -8.55 3.78 -15.43
CA ILE A 35 -8.12 3.28 -14.12
C ILE A 35 -6.93 4.09 -13.61
N SER A 36 -5.91 4.34 -14.45
CA SER A 36 -4.76 5.16 -14.06
C SER A 36 -5.17 6.56 -13.61
N VAL A 37 -5.94 7.27 -14.44
CA VAL A 37 -6.38 8.63 -14.12
C VAL A 37 -7.20 8.65 -12.83
N MET A 38 -8.08 7.67 -12.63
CA MET A 38 -8.86 7.55 -11.40
C MET A 38 -7.96 7.33 -10.18
N LEU A 39 -6.99 6.41 -10.24
CA LEU A 39 -6.08 6.15 -9.14
C LEU A 39 -5.20 7.36 -8.83
N ASP A 40 -4.60 7.99 -9.85
CA ASP A 40 -3.73 9.16 -9.70
C ASP A 40 -4.48 10.34 -9.05
N GLN A 41 -5.77 10.51 -9.35
CA GLN A 41 -6.60 11.57 -8.79
C GLN A 41 -7.09 11.28 -7.37
N HIS A 42 -7.47 10.03 -7.07
CA HIS A 42 -8.16 9.68 -5.84
C HIS A 42 -7.23 9.17 -4.74
N LEU A 43 -6.17 8.40 -5.07
CA LEU A 43 -5.29 7.81 -4.05
C LEU A 43 -4.69 8.86 -3.10
N PRO A 44 -4.19 10.03 -3.56
CA PRO A 44 -3.65 11.04 -2.65
C PRO A 44 -4.67 11.58 -1.64
N GLN A 45 -5.98 11.47 -1.95
CA GLN A 45 -7.05 12.01 -1.10
C GLN A 45 -7.51 11.02 -0.03
N VAL A 46 -7.22 9.73 -0.19
CA VAL A 46 -7.74 8.65 0.67
C VAL A 46 -6.66 7.79 1.31
N ALA A 47 -5.41 7.99 0.93
CA ALA A 47 -4.28 7.21 1.41
C ALA A 47 -3.01 8.07 1.56
N TYR A 48 -2.16 7.68 2.50
CA TYR A 48 -0.81 8.22 2.61
C TYR A 48 0.08 7.66 1.49
N GLN A 49 0.90 8.51 0.88
CA GLN A 49 1.96 8.05 -0.01
C GLN A 49 3.22 7.73 0.79
N LEU A 50 3.79 6.56 0.56
CA LEU A 50 5.07 6.18 1.16
C LEU A 50 6.24 6.60 0.27
N LYS A 51 7.28 7.16 0.89
CA LYS A 51 8.56 7.48 0.24
C LYS A 51 9.70 7.01 1.13
N LEU A 52 10.79 6.56 0.52
CA LEU A 52 12.03 6.31 1.25
C LEU A 52 12.89 7.59 1.25
N ASN A 53 13.37 7.98 2.42
CA ASN A 53 14.35 9.06 2.55
C ASN A 53 15.75 8.56 2.13
N SER A 54 16.75 9.45 2.14
CA SER A 54 18.14 9.12 1.78
C SER A 54 18.79 8.06 2.66
N GLN A 55 18.24 7.81 3.85
CA GLN A 55 18.70 6.83 4.84
C GLN A 55 17.96 5.49 4.70
N GLY A 56 17.00 5.39 3.78
CA GLY A 56 16.17 4.18 3.59
C GLY A 56 15.04 4.04 4.60
N GLU A 57 14.70 5.10 5.33
CA GLU A 57 13.58 5.12 6.27
C GLU A 57 12.29 5.56 5.56
N ILE A 58 11.13 5.09 6.06
CA ILE A 58 9.83 5.40 5.48
C ILE A 58 9.35 6.77 5.98
N THR A 59 9.05 7.63 5.02
CA THR A 59 8.33 8.89 5.17
C THR A 59 6.89 8.70 4.65
N TRP A 60 5.92 9.17 5.41
CA TRP A 60 4.49 9.16 5.05
C TRP A 60 4.07 10.57 4.60
N LEU A 61 3.56 10.68 3.38
CA LEU A 61 3.08 11.92 2.80
C LEU A 61 1.55 11.93 2.77
N ASP A 62 0.95 12.94 3.39
CA ASP A 62 -0.49 13.17 3.43
C ASP A 62 -0.83 14.40 2.57
N TYR A 63 -1.55 14.20 1.48
CA TYR A 63 -1.95 15.27 0.56
C TYR A 63 -3.28 15.87 0.99
N GLN A 64 -3.22 17.05 1.61
CA GLN A 64 -4.39 17.75 2.08
C GLN A 64 -5.17 18.40 0.92
N SER A 65 -6.48 18.52 1.08
CA SER A 65 -7.38 19.14 0.09
C SER A 65 -7.07 20.61 -0.20
N ASN A 66 -6.35 21.30 0.70
CA ASN A 66 -5.87 22.67 0.53
C ASN A 66 -4.54 22.78 -0.24
N GLY A 67 -4.00 21.65 -0.73
CA GLY A 67 -2.71 21.59 -1.45
C GLY A 67 -1.48 21.49 -0.55
N GLN A 68 -1.64 21.44 0.77
CA GLN A 68 -0.53 21.21 1.71
C GLN A 68 -0.12 19.73 1.69
N VAL A 69 1.18 19.47 1.84
CA VAL A 69 1.71 18.12 2.05
C VAL A 69 2.20 17.96 3.49
N ILE A 70 1.49 17.08 4.18
CA ILE A 70 1.73 16.37 5.44
C ILE A 70 2.95 15.44 5.48
N GLU A 71 4.10 15.77 6.05
CA GLU A 71 5.17 14.78 6.20
C GLU A 71 5.20 14.18 7.62
N TYR A 72 5.19 12.84 7.71
CA TYR A 72 5.36 12.11 8.97
C TYR A 72 6.51 11.09 8.88
N ASP A 73 7.40 11.11 9.87
CA ASP A 73 8.50 10.15 10.00
C ASP A 73 8.07 8.81 10.64
N LYS A 74 6.80 8.70 11.00
CA LYS A 74 6.21 7.56 11.72
C LYS A 74 4.81 7.32 11.20
N ASP A 75 4.39 6.07 11.27
CA ASP A 75 3.03 5.63 10.94
C ASP A 75 1.95 6.55 11.57
N PRO A 76 1.21 7.33 10.76
CA PRO A 76 0.20 8.28 11.22
C PRO A 76 -0.93 7.58 12.01
N GLY A 77 -1.53 8.30 12.96
CA GLY A 77 -2.64 7.75 13.76
C GLY A 77 -2.25 6.66 14.78
N THR A 78 -0.97 6.30 14.89
CA THR A 78 -0.51 5.30 15.86
C THR A 78 0.09 5.93 17.13
N SER A 79 -0.09 5.25 18.26
CA SER A 79 0.55 5.59 19.54
C SER A 79 1.96 5.00 19.65
N ARG A 80 2.77 5.51 20.58
CA ARG A 80 4.10 4.94 20.87
C ARG A 80 4.00 3.46 21.29
N PHE A 81 2.98 3.11 22.05
CA PHE A 81 2.77 1.75 22.52
C PHE A 81 2.44 0.79 21.37
N GLN A 82 1.51 1.16 20.47
CA GLN A 82 1.17 0.35 19.29
C GLN A 82 2.40 0.07 18.42
N ARG A 83 3.21 1.10 18.13
CA ARG A 83 4.44 0.92 17.34
C ARG A 83 5.46 0.01 18.02
N THR A 84 5.64 0.14 19.33
CA THR A 84 6.53 -0.77 20.08
C THR A 84 6.01 -2.20 20.05
N MET A 85 4.70 -2.41 20.20
CA MET A 85 4.09 -3.74 20.14
C MET A 85 4.26 -4.37 18.75
N ILE A 86 3.98 -3.63 17.68
CA ILE A 86 4.19 -4.10 16.29
C ILE A 86 5.66 -4.47 16.08
N LYS A 87 6.60 -3.65 16.57
CA LYS A 87 8.03 -3.94 16.48
C LYS A 87 8.43 -5.18 17.30
N ALA A 88 7.77 -5.46 18.42
CA ALA A 88 8.01 -6.68 19.18
C ALA A 88 7.49 -7.91 18.41
N VAL A 89 6.28 -7.81 17.85
CA VAL A 89 5.64 -8.85 17.06
C VAL A 89 6.43 -9.16 15.78
N SER A 90 7.07 -8.17 15.14
CA SER A 90 7.87 -8.38 13.93
C SER A 90 9.14 -9.23 14.14
N TYR A 91 9.51 -9.55 15.39
CA TYR A 91 10.59 -10.50 15.67
C TYR A 91 10.10 -11.95 15.79
N LEU A 92 8.79 -12.16 15.88
CA LEU A 92 8.20 -13.49 15.96
C LEU A 92 8.08 -14.08 14.54
N PRO A 93 8.36 -15.39 14.35
CA PRO A 93 8.25 -16.04 13.06
C PRO A 93 6.78 -16.36 12.73
N ILE A 94 5.99 -15.33 12.47
CA ILE A 94 4.54 -15.41 12.23
C ILE A 94 4.14 -14.91 10.84
N GLU A 95 5.10 -14.74 9.94
CA GLU A 95 4.86 -14.26 8.57
C GLU A 95 3.91 -15.17 7.80
N TRP A 96 3.83 -16.45 8.17
CA TRP A 96 2.90 -17.43 7.59
C TRP A 96 1.43 -17.16 7.91
N MET A 97 1.13 -16.33 8.90
CA MET A 97 -0.24 -15.98 9.31
C MET A 97 -0.82 -14.79 8.53
N MET A 98 0.06 -13.98 7.92
CA MET A 98 -0.33 -12.87 7.05
C MET A 98 -0.65 -13.46 5.67
#